data_AF-A0AAN7BHY4-F1
#
_entry.id   AF-A0AAN7BHY4-F1
#
_cell.length_a   1.000
_cell.length_b   1.000
_cell.length_c   1.000
_cell.angle_alpha   90.00
_cell.angle_beta   90.00
_cell.angle_gamma   90.00
#
_symmetry.space_group_name_H-M   'P 1'
#
loop_
_entity.id
_entity.type
_entity.pdbx_description
1 polymer ?
#
loop_
_entity_poly.entity_id
_entity_poly.type
_entity_poly.pdbx_seq_one_letter_code
_entity_poly.pdbx_strand_id
1 'polypeptide(L)'
;MKVLAPIVLATAASAHTIFTSLEVGGVNQGTGNGVRVPSYNGPVEDVTSNSIACNGPPNPTSPTSKVITVQAGEDVTAIWRYMLSTTGSAPNDIMDSSHKGPTLAYLKKVNDATSDSGVGGGWFKIQEDGFNNGVWGTEKVINGKGRHTIRIPKCIAPGQYLLRAEMIALHGAGNYPGAQFYQECAQINVVGGTGAKTPTNTVSFPGAYKGSDPGVKISIYWPPVTNYIVPGPSVFTC
;
A
#
# COMPACT_ATOMS: atom_id res chain seq x y z
N MET A 1 -48.50 -29.56 5.28
CA MET A 1 -47.19 -29.31 4.64
C MET A 1 -46.49 -28.20 5.41
N LYS A 2 -45.39 -28.51 6.12
CA LYS A 2 -44.55 -27.49 6.76
C LYS A 2 -43.58 -26.97 5.69
N VAL A 3 -43.73 -25.70 5.31
CA VAL A 3 -42.85 -25.03 4.36
C VAL A 3 -41.58 -24.65 5.11
N LEU A 4 -40.46 -25.29 4.78
CA LEU A 4 -39.13 -24.90 5.25
C LEU A 4 -38.65 -23.74 4.37
N ALA A 5 -38.51 -22.55 4.98
CA ALA A 5 -37.90 -21.40 4.33
C ALA A 5 -36.37 -21.55 4.33
N PRO A 6 -35.68 -21.43 3.17
CA PRO A 6 -34.23 -21.47 3.13
C PRO A 6 -33.66 -20.17 3.70
N ILE A 7 -32.88 -20.28 4.78
CA ILE A 7 -32.04 -19.19 5.27
C ILE A 7 -30.82 -19.12 4.35
N VAL A 8 -30.80 -18.12 3.47
CA VAL A 8 -29.60 -17.75 2.71
C VAL A 8 -28.72 -16.93 3.65
N LEU A 9 -27.71 -17.57 4.24
CA LEU A 9 -26.62 -16.85 4.90
C LEU A 9 -25.77 -16.18 3.82
N ALA A 10 -25.92 -14.87 3.66
CA ALA A 10 -24.99 -14.06 2.88
C ALA A 10 -23.65 -14.02 3.62
N THR A 11 -22.67 -14.80 3.17
CA THR A 11 -21.29 -14.66 3.61
C THR A 11 -20.76 -13.34 3.11
N ALA A 12 -20.46 -12.39 4.00
CA ALA A 12 -19.74 -11.17 3.63
C ALA A 12 -18.36 -11.58 3.10
N ALA A 13 -18.14 -11.49 1.78
CA ALA A 13 -16.85 -11.78 1.19
C ALA A 13 -15.87 -10.66 1.60
N SER A 14 -14.84 -11.03 2.36
CA SER A 14 -13.78 -10.14 2.81
C SER A 14 -12.78 -9.87 1.70
N ALA A 15 -13.18 -9.10 0.68
CA ALA A 15 -12.40 -8.94 -0.55
C ALA A 15 -11.22 -7.97 -0.42
N HIS A 16 -11.43 -6.84 0.25
CA HIS A 16 -10.61 -5.63 0.12
C HIS A 16 -9.68 -5.38 1.32
N THR A 17 -8.96 -4.27 1.38
CA THR A 17 -7.95 -4.04 2.43
C THR A 17 -7.67 -2.57 2.71
N ILE A 18 -7.04 -2.29 3.85
CA ILE A 18 -6.55 -0.98 4.29
C ILE A 18 -5.22 -1.18 5.02
N PHE A 19 -4.21 -0.35 4.74
CA PHE A 19 -3.05 -0.17 5.62
C PHE A 19 -3.49 0.71 6.80
N THR A 20 -3.77 0.07 7.94
CA THR A 20 -4.46 0.72 9.07
C THR A 20 -3.54 1.30 10.13
N SER A 21 -2.36 0.72 10.32
CA SER A 21 -1.42 1.09 11.37
C SER A 21 0.01 0.74 11.00
N LEU A 22 0.96 1.51 11.52
CA LEU A 22 2.39 1.28 11.32
C LEU A 22 3.02 0.71 12.59
N GLU A 23 3.86 -0.31 12.46
CA GLU A 23 4.72 -0.82 13.53
C GLU A 23 6.15 -0.29 13.34
N VAL A 24 6.73 0.25 14.41
CA VAL A 24 8.09 0.80 14.46
C VAL A 24 8.77 0.30 15.72
N GLY A 25 9.99 -0.22 15.61
CA GLY A 25 10.71 -0.81 16.75
C GLY A 25 9.95 -1.95 17.45
N GLY A 26 9.14 -2.71 16.71
CA GLY A 26 8.29 -3.77 17.26
C GLY A 26 7.03 -3.28 17.98
N VAL A 27 6.74 -1.97 17.98
CA VAL A 27 5.57 -1.38 18.63
C VAL A 27 4.59 -0.84 17.59
N ASN A 28 3.38 -1.40 17.55
CA ASN A 28 2.29 -0.89 16.72
C ASN A 28 1.83 0.48 17.26
N GLN A 29 1.76 1.49 16.40
CA GLN A 29 1.41 2.85 16.80
C GLN A 29 -0.11 3.06 17.01
N GLY A 30 -0.94 2.07 16.65
CA GLY A 30 -2.40 2.10 16.72
C GLY A 30 -3.05 2.45 15.38
N THR A 31 -4.28 1.97 15.19
CA THR A 31 -5.08 2.25 13.98
C THR A 31 -5.30 3.75 13.79
N GLY A 32 -4.96 4.29 12.61
CA GLY A 32 -5.10 5.70 12.28
C GLY A 32 -4.14 6.66 13.01
N ASN A 33 -3.28 6.14 13.89
CA ASN A 33 -2.30 6.95 14.60
C ASN A 33 -1.07 7.15 13.73
N GLY A 34 -1.02 8.29 13.02
CA GLY A 34 0.03 8.61 12.08
C GLY A 34 -0.12 7.94 10.72
N VAL A 35 -1.24 7.25 10.46
CA VAL A 35 -1.62 6.74 9.13
C VAL A 35 -2.95 7.36 8.73
N ARG A 36 -3.04 7.90 7.52
CA ARG A 36 -4.25 8.52 6.98
C ARG A 36 -5.17 7.45 6.40
N VAL A 37 -6.06 6.93 7.24
CA VAL A 37 -6.89 5.77 6.89
C VAL A 37 -8.24 6.18 6.30
N PRO A 38 -8.75 5.51 5.25
CA PRO A 38 -10.14 5.66 4.80
C PRO A 38 -11.09 4.87 5.71
N SER A 39 -12.38 5.23 5.70
CA SER A 39 -13.43 4.46 6.38
C SER A 39 -13.92 3.27 5.57
N TYR A 40 -13.80 3.34 4.25
CA TYR A 40 -14.14 2.29 3.30
C TYR A 40 -12.89 1.71 2.67
N ASN A 41 -12.87 0.39 2.47
CA ASN A 41 -11.71 -0.36 2.00
C ASN A 41 -11.66 -0.53 0.47
N GLY A 42 -12.51 0.15 -0.29
CA GLY A 42 -12.51 0.06 -1.75
C GLY A 42 -11.20 0.56 -2.38
N PRO A 43 -10.89 0.12 -3.61
CA PRO A 43 -9.66 0.52 -4.28
C PRO A 43 -9.79 1.91 -4.90
N VAL A 44 -8.64 2.47 -5.28
CA VAL A 44 -8.54 3.44 -6.37
C VAL A 44 -8.27 2.65 -7.64
N GLU A 45 -8.92 2.97 -8.76
CA GLU A 45 -8.69 2.27 -10.05
C GLU A 45 -8.20 3.22 -11.16
N ASP A 46 -8.45 4.52 -11.02
CA ASP A 46 -7.95 5.54 -11.95
C ASP A 46 -6.58 6.07 -11.50
N VAL A 47 -5.52 5.64 -12.20
CA VAL A 47 -4.14 6.06 -11.90
C VAL A 47 -3.86 7.53 -12.23
N THR A 48 -4.78 8.23 -12.91
CA THR A 48 -4.68 9.66 -13.20
C THR A 48 -5.28 10.54 -12.10
N SER A 49 -6.05 9.96 -11.18
CA SER A 49 -6.66 10.66 -10.07
C SER A 49 -5.62 11.07 -9.01
N ASN A 50 -5.85 12.20 -8.35
CA ASN A 50 -5.08 12.61 -7.17
C ASN A 50 -5.17 11.58 -6.01
N SER A 51 -6.25 10.80 -5.95
CA SER A 51 -6.43 9.75 -4.94
C SER A 51 -5.37 8.64 -5.03
N ILE A 52 -4.66 8.48 -6.15
CA ILE A 52 -3.60 7.48 -6.29
C ILE A 52 -2.38 7.77 -5.39
N ALA A 53 -2.23 9.01 -4.90
CA ALA A 53 -1.12 9.40 -4.04
C ALA A 53 -1.26 8.80 -2.63
N CYS A 54 -2.33 9.11 -1.91
CA CYS A 54 -2.51 8.77 -0.50
C CYS A 54 -3.94 8.31 -0.17
N ASN A 55 -4.62 7.66 -1.12
CA ASN A 55 -6.06 7.47 -1.12
C ASN A 55 -6.81 8.82 -1.22
N GLY A 56 -8.13 8.78 -1.23
CA GLY A 56 -8.97 9.96 -1.38
C GLY A 56 -10.30 9.61 -2.05
N PRO A 57 -11.07 10.62 -2.50
CA PRO A 57 -12.35 10.39 -3.15
C PRO A 57 -12.30 9.25 -4.20
N PRO A 58 -13.25 8.30 -4.19
CA PRO A 58 -14.47 8.28 -3.38
C PRO A 58 -14.30 7.77 -1.92
N ASN A 59 -13.09 7.43 -1.51
CA ASN A 59 -12.75 6.87 -0.19
C ASN A 59 -12.08 7.94 0.70
N PRO A 60 -12.83 8.86 1.31
CA PRO A 60 -12.23 9.94 2.10
C PRO A 60 -11.40 9.38 3.27
N THR A 61 -10.18 9.89 3.41
CA THR A 61 -9.28 9.54 4.51
C THR A 61 -9.49 10.44 5.73
N SER A 62 -9.34 9.89 6.93
CA SER A 62 -9.30 10.66 8.16
C SER A 62 -7.92 11.33 8.37
N PRO A 63 -7.88 12.62 8.70
CA PRO A 63 -6.62 13.29 9.05
C PRO A 63 -6.09 12.78 10.40
N THR A 64 -4.77 12.92 10.61
CA THR A 64 -4.10 12.55 11.85
C THR A 64 -2.99 13.55 12.14
N SER A 65 -2.87 14.00 13.40
CA SER A 65 -1.81 14.96 13.81
C SER A 65 -0.52 14.29 14.24
N LYS A 66 -0.53 12.96 14.37
CA LYS A 66 0.63 12.18 14.83
C LYS A 66 1.67 12.08 13.70
N VAL A 67 2.92 12.40 14.02
CA VAL A 67 4.09 12.06 13.20
C VAL A 67 4.91 11.02 13.94
N ILE A 68 5.20 9.89 13.30
CA ILE A 68 5.87 8.74 13.92
C ILE A 68 7.38 8.90 13.71
N THR A 69 8.16 8.93 14.79
CA THR A 69 9.62 8.96 14.69
C THR A 69 10.15 7.59 14.26
N VAL A 70 11.04 7.56 13.26
CA VAL A 70 11.65 6.34 12.71
C VAL A 70 13.15 6.57 12.52
N GLN A 71 13.98 5.61 12.91
CA GLN A 71 15.42 5.62 12.67
C GLN A 71 15.72 5.24 11.23
N ALA A 72 16.49 6.06 10.52
CA ALA A 72 16.98 5.72 9.21
C ALA A 72 17.81 4.43 9.27
N GLY A 73 17.56 3.50 8.36
CA GLY A 73 18.18 2.18 8.37
C GLY A 73 17.42 1.14 9.21
N GLU A 74 16.34 1.46 9.91
CA GLU A 74 15.50 0.42 10.52
C GLU A 74 14.39 -0.07 9.58
N ASP A 75 13.80 -1.21 9.93
CA ASP A 75 12.60 -1.71 9.27
C ASP A 75 11.35 -1.22 10.01
N VAL A 76 10.39 -0.69 9.25
CA VAL A 76 9.02 -0.47 9.71
C VAL A 76 8.11 -1.51 9.10
N THR A 77 6.96 -1.79 9.71
CA THR A 77 5.99 -2.74 9.15
C THR A 77 4.63 -2.08 9.00
N ALA A 78 4.18 -1.90 7.76
CA ALA A 78 2.80 -1.54 7.46
C ALA A 78 1.89 -2.72 7.78
N ILE A 79 0.83 -2.48 8.56
CA ILE A 79 -0.12 -3.50 9.00
C ILE A 79 -1.41 -3.34 8.20
N TRP A 80 -1.66 -4.34 7.36
CA TRP A 80 -2.83 -4.43 6.49
C TRP A 80 -3.96 -5.18 7.18
N ARG A 81 -5.20 -4.70 7.02
CA ARG A 81 -6.42 -5.32 7.54
C ARG A 81 -7.56 -5.14 6.55
N TYR A 82 -8.53 -6.07 6.56
CA TYR A 82 -9.72 -5.99 5.74
C TYR A 82 -10.50 -4.68 5.97
N MET A 83 -10.76 -4.34 7.24
CA MET A 83 -11.46 -3.12 7.66
C MET A 83 -10.80 -2.53 8.91
N LEU A 84 -11.15 -1.28 9.24
CA LEU A 84 -10.68 -0.63 10.47
C LEU A 84 -11.10 -1.37 11.76
N SER A 85 -12.25 -2.04 11.73
CA SER A 85 -12.79 -2.81 12.86
C SER A 85 -12.25 -4.23 12.96
N THR A 86 -11.42 -4.69 12.02
CA THR A 86 -10.87 -6.04 12.02
C THR A 86 -9.92 -6.24 13.20
N THR A 87 -10.22 -7.22 14.05
CA THR A 87 -9.41 -7.56 15.23
C THR A 87 -8.48 -8.75 15.02
N GLY A 88 -8.76 -9.58 14.02
CA GLY A 88 -7.99 -10.77 13.68
C GLY A 88 -6.77 -10.49 12.79
N SER A 89 -6.10 -11.57 12.40
CA SER A 89 -4.95 -11.55 11.48
C SER A 89 -4.81 -12.83 10.66
N ALA A 90 -5.88 -13.63 10.58
CA ALA A 90 -5.96 -14.72 9.62
C ALA A 90 -6.03 -14.16 8.19
N PRO A 91 -5.77 -14.96 7.14
CA PRO A 91 -5.78 -14.47 5.76
C PRO A 91 -7.01 -13.63 5.37
N ASN A 92 -8.21 -14.06 5.76
CA ASN A 92 -9.47 -13.37 5.52
C ASN A 92 -9.65 -12.07 6.34
N ASP A 93 -8.83 -11.86 7.38
CA ASP A 93 -8.76 -10.60 8.13
C ASP A 93 -7.86 -9.56 7.43
N ILE A 94 -7.17 -9.93 6.34
CA ILE A 94 -6.22 -9.06 5.65
C ILE A 94 -6.77 -8.58 4.30
N MET A 95 -7.00 -9.51 3.38
CA MET A 95 -7.47 -9.29 2.01
C MET A 95 -7.84 -10.66 1.41
N ASP A 96 -8.78 -10.72 0.46
CA ASP A 96 -9.15 -11.99 -0.17
C ASP A 96 -8.00 -12.57 -0.99
N SER A 97 -7.85 -13.90 -0.93
CA SER A 97 -6.77 -14.62 -1.61
C SER A 97 -6.75 -14.47 -3.14
N SER A 98 -7.86 -14.05 -3.76
CA SER A 98 -7.90 -13.70 -5.18
C SER A 98 -7.06 -12.47 -5.51
N HIS A 99 -6.80 -11.57 -4.56
CA HIS A 99 -6.13 -10.29 -4.76
C HIS A 99 -4.61 -10.44 -4.91
N LYS A 100 -4.21 -11.21 -5.90
CA LYS A 100 -2.83 -11.46 -6.31
C LYS A 100 -2.25 -10.23 -7.00
N GLY A 101 -1.06 -9.82 -6.57
CA GLY A 101 -0.31 -8.72 -7.18
C GLY A 101 0.87 -8.27 -6.31
N PRO A 102 1.53 -7.15 -6.66
CA PRO A 102 2.69 -6.68 -5.93
C PRO A 102 2.34 -5.96 -4.63
N THR A 103 3.33 -5.86 -3.76
CA THR A 103 3.38 -4.82 -2.71
C THR A 103 4.50 -3.83 -2.99
N LEU A 104 4.28 -2.56 -2.66
CA LEU A 104 5.23 -1.47 -2.94
C LEU A 104 5.26 -0.49 -1.78
N ALA A 105 6.39 0.21 -1.61
CA ALA A 105 6.46 1.34 -0.71
C ALA A 105 7.30 2.48 -1.28
N TYR A 106 6.86 3.71 -1.00
CA TYR A 106 7.49 4.94 -1.45
C TYR A 106 7.65 5.93 -0.31
N LEU A 107 8.68 6.77 -0.41
CA LEU A 107 8.85 7.93 0.45
C LEU A 107 8.74 9.22 -0.37
N LYS A 108 8.19 10.27 0.25
CA LYS A 108 8.23 11.66 -0.24
C LYS A 108 8.71 12.55 0.88
N LYS A 109 9.82 13.27 0.68
CA LYS A 109 10.27 14.30 1.64
C LYS A 109 9.27 15.45 1.63
N VAL A 110 8.84 15.88 2.81
CA VAL A 110 7.90 17.00 2.97
C VAL A 110 8.37 17.97 4.04
N ASN A 111 7.82 19.19 4.03
CA ASN A 111 8.07 20.18 5.08
C ASN A 111 7.29 19.83 6.34
N ASP A 112 6.02 19.47 6.18
CA ASP A 112 5.11 19.08 7.25
C ASP A 112 4.25 17.88 6.80
N ALA A 113 4.50 16.73 7.41
CA ALA A 113 3.80 15.48 7.11
C ALA A 113 2.36 15.45 7.63
N THR A 114 1.93 16.40 8.47
CA THR A 114 0.54 16.49 8.91
C THR A 114 -0.37 17.20 7.91
N SER A 115 0.21 18.01 7.00
CA SER A 115 -0.54 18.86 6.07
C SER A 115 -0.25 18.62 4.59
N ASP A 116 0.92 18.08 4.22
CA ASP A 116 1.22 17.78 2.81
C ASP A 116 0.26 16.71 2.27
N SER A 117 -0.43 16.99 1.15
CA SER A 117 -1.43 16.07 0.57
C SER A 117 -0.84 14.80 -0.04
N GLY A 118 0.47 14.77 -0.29
CA GLY A 118 1.15 13.71 -1.03
C GLY A 118 1.04 13.83 -2.54
N VAL A 119 0.07 14.58 -3.08
CA VAL A 119 -0.11 14.77 -4.52
C VAL A 119 1.10 15.46 -5.15
N GLY A 120 1.46 15.04 -6.36
CA GLY A 120 2.56 15.60 -7.15
C GLY A 120 3.88 14.85 -6.98
N GLY A 121 4.97 15.54 -7.27
CA GLY A 121 6.32 14.97 -7.36
C GLY A 121 7.03 14.72 -6.03
N GLY A 122 8.20 14.10 -6.11
CA GLY A 122 9.11 13.86 -4.98
C GLY A 122 9.04 12.46 -4.39
N TRP A 123 8.23 11.57 -4.96
CA TRP A 123 8.14 10.17 -4.54
C TRP A 123 9.31 9.36 -5.07
N PHE A 124 9.92 8.54 -4.24
CA PHE A 124 10.90 7.53 -4.66
C PHE A 124 10.56 6.19 -4.02
N LYS A 125 10.67 5.11 -4.82
CA LYS A 125 10.36 3.75 -4.38
C LYS A 125 11.45 3.25 -3.45
N ILE A 126 11.11 2.65 -2.32
CA ILE A 126 12.06 2.08 -1.36
C ILE A 126 11.87 0.58 -1.14
N GLN A 127 10.75 0.01 -1.57
CA GLN A 127 10.50 -1.43 -1.54
C GLN A 127 9.54 -1.81 -2.68
N GLU A 128 9.75 -3.00 -3.23
CA GLU A 128 8.75 -3.73 -4.01
C GLU A 128 8.89 -5.23 -3.79
N ASP A 129 7.79 -5.95 -3.90
CA ASP A 129 7.74 -7.40 -3.99
C ASP A 129 6.68 -7.79 -5.02
N GLY A 130 7.15 -8.19 -6.21
CA GLY A 130 6.32 -8.52 -7.36
C GLY A 130 5.88 -9.99 -7.38
N PHE A 131 6.16 -10.67 -8.49
CA PHE A 131 5.90 -12.09 -8.67
C PHE A 131 7.22 -12.86 -8.70
N ASN A 132 7.45 -13.70 -7.69
CA ASN A 132 8.68 -14.45 -7.53
C ASN A 132 8.37 -15.91 -7.22
N ASN A 133 8.90 -16.84 -8.03
CA ASN A 133 8.74 -18.29 -7.85
C ASN A 133 7.27 -18.73 -7.68
N GLY A 134 6.35 -18.16 -8.46
CA GLY A 134 4.94 -18.52 -8.41
C GLY A 134 4.12 -17.81 -7.31
N VAL A 135 4.76 -16.95 -6.51
CA VAL A 135 4.13 -16.29 -5.35
C VAL A 135 4.18 -14.77 -5.51
N TRP A 136 3.05 -14.14 -5.29
CA TRP A 136 2.89 -12.68 -5.31
C TRP A 136 3.23 -12.05 -3.96
N GLY A 137 3.68 -10.79 -3.98
CA GLY A 137 3.90 -10.01 -2.77
C GLY A 137 2.68 -9.94 -1.86
N THR A 138 1.48 -9.72 -2.42
CA THR A 138 0.23 -9.68 -1.64
C THR A 138 -0.07 -11.00 -0.94
N GLU A 139 0.23 -12.15 -1.57
CA GLU A 139 0.05 -13.46 -0.94
C GLU A 139 0.94 -13.61 0.30
N LYS A 140 2.16 -13.05 0.30
CA LYS A 140 3.04 -13.06 1.47
C LYS A 140 2.49 -12.18 2.59
N VAL A 141 1.88 -11.03 2.27
CA VAL A 141 1.25 -10.16 3.27
C VAL A 141 -0.01 -10.81 3.86
N ILE A 142 -0.88 -11.37 3.01
CA ILE A 142 -2.11 -12.07 3.41
C ILE A 142 -1.78 -13.24 4.36
N ASN A 143 -0.84 -14.09 3.97
CA ASN A 143 -0.44 -15.25 4.79
C ASN A 143 0.51 -14.87 5.94
N GLY A 144 1.10 -13.66 5.88
CA GLY A 144 2.04 -13.10 6.85
C GLY A 144 1.39 -12.22 7.92
N LYS A 145 0.12 -12.46 8.24
CA LYS A 145 -0.64 -11.72 9.27
C LYS A 145 -0.83 -10.22 8.96
N GLY A 146 -0.84 -9.87 7.68
CA GLY A 146 -0.95 -8.49 7.20
C GLY A 146 0.34 -7.67 7.35
N ARG A 147 1.50 -8.31 7.56
CA ARG A 147 2.77 -7.63 7.77
C ARG A 147 3.44 -7.32 6.43
N HIS A 148 3.64 -6.05 6.14
CA HIS A 148 4.41 -5.54 5.01
C HIS A 148 5.63 -4.78 5.52
N THR A 149 6.77 -5.47 5.61
CA THR A 149 8.01 -4.92 6.15
C THR A 149 8.75 -4.09 5.10
N ILE A 150 9.18 -2.89 5.49
CA ILE A 150 9.73 -1.85 4.63
C ILE A 150 10.99 -1.27 5.31
N ARG A 151 12.14 -1.37 4.64
CA ARG A 151 13.39 -0.79 5.13
C ARG A 151 13.44 0.72 4.84
N ILE A 152 13.63 1.54 5.86
CA ILE A 152 13.91 2.97 5.65
C ILE A 152 15.39 3.13 5.26
N PRO A 153 15.73 3.76 4.13
CA PRO A 153 17.12 3.90 3.72
C PRO A 153 17.96 4.75 4.70
N LYS A 154 19.18 4.32 5.03
CA LYS A 154 20.09 5.05 5.94
C LYS A 154 20.72 6.32 5.33
N CYS A 155 20.75 6.39 4.00
CA CYS A 155 21.49 7.42 3.24
C CYS A 155 20.66 8.66 2.88
N ILE A 156 19.36 8.66 3.13
CA ILE A 156 18.49 9.82 2.85
C ILE A 156 18.68 10.92 3.90
N ALA A 157 18.25 12.14 3.57
CA ALA A 157 18.25 13.25 4.51
C ALA A 157 17.29 12.98 5.68
N PRO A 158 17.59 13.45 6.91
CA PRO A 158 16.65 13.37 8.01
C PRO A 158 15.47 14.35 7.84
N GLY A 159 14.45 14.21 8.69
CA GLY A 159 13.28 15.08 8.76
C GLY A 159 11.98 14.38 8.34
N GLN A 160 10.94 15.16 8.07
CA GLN A 160 9.60 14.62 7.82
C GLN A 160 9.43 14.06 6.41
N TYR A 161 8.72 12.94 6.31
CA TYR A 161 8.35 12.24 5.07
C TYR A 161 6.91 11.74 5.15
N LEU A 162 6.30 11.54 3.99
CA LEU A 162 5.17 10.63 3.81
C LEU A 162 5.70 9.27 3.37
N LEU A 163 5.22 8.20 4.01
CA LEU A 163 5.43 6.81 3.61
C LEU A 163 4.13 6.28 3.00
N ARG A 164 4.13 6.07 1.68
CA ARG A 164 3.04 5.46 0.93
C ARG A 164 3.30 3.97 0.81
N ALA A 165 2.54 3.14 1.51
CA ALA A 165 2.56 1.69 1.35
C ALA A 165 1.38 1.27 0.47
N GLU A 166 1.59 0.31 -0.43
CA GLU A 166 0.63 -0.08 -1.44
C GLU A 166 0.57 -1.59 -1.63
N MET A 167 -0.64 -2.09 -1.84
CA MET A 167 -0.90 -3.39 -2.47
C MET A 167 -1.71 -3.14 -3.75
N ILE A 168 -1.33 -3.80 -4.84
CA ILE A 168 -2.09 -3.74 -6.11
C ILE A 168 -2.68 -5.12 -6.34
N ALA A 169 -4.01 -5.21 -6.48
CA ALA A 169 -4.68 -6.46 -6.84
C ALA A 169 -4.94 -6.51 -8.35
N LEU A 170 -4.53 -7.61 -8.99
CA LEU A 170 -4.51 -7.76 -10.45
C LEU A 170 -5.52 -8.78 -10.98
N HIS A 171 -6.40 -9.31 -10.13
CA HIS A 171 -7.36 -10.35 -10.52
C HIS A 171 -8.35 -9.88 -11.61
N GLY A 172 -8.68 -8.59 -11.65
CA GLY A 172 -9.52 -7.95 -12.67
C GLY A 172 -8.74 -7.16 -13.72
N ALA A 173 -7.41 -7.21 -13.72
CA ALA A 173 -6.55 -6.28 -14.46
C ALA A 173 -6.36 -6.60 -15.96
N GLY A 174 -7.13 -7.53 -16.53
CA GLY A 174 -7.00 -7.90 -17.96
C GLY A 174 -7.24 -6.72 -18.92
N ASN A 175 -7.98 -5.70 -18.47
CA ASN A 175 -8.12 -4.40 -19.13
C ASN A 175 -7.93 -3.26 -18.12
N TYR A 176 -7.78 -2.04 -18.64
CA TYR A 176 -7.74 -0.82 -17.84
C TYR A 176 -8.96 0.06 -18.15
N PRO A 177 -9.67 0.60 -17.13
CA PRO A 177 -9.49 0.34 -15.70
C PRO A 177 -9.79 -1.12 -15.33
N GLY A 178 -9.21 -1.61 -14.22
CA GLY A 178 -9.39 -2.99 -13.75
C GLY A 178 -8.37 -3.47 -12.71
N ALA A 179 -7.15 -2.92 -12.73
CA ALA A 179 -6.24 -3.06 -11.58
C ALA A 179 -6.75 -2.22 -10.40
N GLN A 180 -6.62 -2.79 -9.20
CA GLN A 180 -7.14 -2.20 -7.97
C GLN A 180 -5.98 -1.78 -7.06
N PHE A 181 -5.88 -0.50 -6.77
CA PHE A 181 -4.78 0.10 -6.01
C PHE A 181 -5.26 0.43 -4.59
N TYR A 182 -4.61 -0.18 -3.60
CA TYR A 182 -4.88 0.04 -2.18
C TYR A 182 -3.65 0.69 -1.58
N GLN A 183 -3.74 1.96 -1.22
CA GLN A 183 -2.63 2.70 -0.65
C GLN A 183 -3.08 3.68 0.43
N GLU A 184 -2.30 3.76 1.50
CA GLU A 184 -2.42 4.77 2.55
C GLU A 184 -1.06 5.41 2.81
N CYS A 185 -1.08 6.62 3.36
CA CYS A 185 0.12 7.36 3.71
C CYS A 185 0.29 7.47 5.23
N ALA A 186 1.45 7.02 5.70
CA ALA A 186 1.92 7.27 7.05
C ALA A 186 2.76 8.55 7.12
N GLN A 187 2.66 9.25 8.23
CA GLN A 187 3.38 10.49 8.53
C GLN A 187 4.57 10.13 9.41
N ILE A 188 5.79 10.26 8.90
CA ILE A 188 6.99 9.85 9.62
C ILE A 188 8.00 10.99 9.75
N ASN A 189 8.76 10.98 10.83
CA ASN A 189 9.93 11.81 11.04
C ASN A 189 11.16 10.91 11.08
N VAL A 190 11.95 10.92 10.00
CA VAL A 190 13.15 10.13 9.88
C VAL A 190 14.30 10.82 10.62
N VAL A 191 14.83 10.16 11.64
CA VAL A 191 16.02 10.60 12.39
C VAL A 191 17.23 9.73 12.03
N GLY A 192 18.44 10.23 12.26
CA GLY A 192 19.67 9.49 11.98
C GLY A 192 20.02 9.27 10.49
N GLY A 193 19.23 9.83 9.56
CA GLY A 193 19.56 9.81 8.14
C GLY A 193 20.83 10.61 7.84
N THR A 194 21.76 10.02 7.09
CA THR A 194 23.06 10.66 6.82
C THR A 194 23.02 11.76 5.76
N GLY A 195 21.98 11.80 4.92
CA GLY A 195 21.91 12.71 3.77
C GLY A 195 22.98 12.47 2.70
N ALA A 196 23.69 11.33 2.75
CA ALA A 196 24.77 11.01 1.83
C ALA A 196 24.31 10.78 0.37
N LYS A 197 23.01 10.49 0.16
CA LYS A 197 22.45 10.26 -1.18
C LYS A 197 21.07 10.90 -1.31
N THR A 198 20.92 11.73 -2.33
CA THR A 198 19.62 12.29 -2.73
C THR A 198 18.99 11.37 -3.77
N PRO A 199 17.75 10.88 -3.58
CA PRO A 199 17.03 10.15 -4.62
C PRO A 199 16.87 11.02 -5.88
N THR A 200 17.43 10.57 -7.01
CA THR A 200 17.37 11.30 -8.29
C THR A 200 16.24 10.84 -9.19
N ASN A 201 15.80 9.58 -9.06
CA ASN A 201 14.70 9.00 -9.82
C ASN A 201 13.36 9.21 -9.08
N THR A 202 13.02 10.46 -8.77
CA THR A 202 11.74 10.78 -8.15
C THR A 202 10.64 10.91 -9.20
N VAL A 203 9.43 10.48 -8.85
CA VAL A 203 8.24 10.49 -9.71
C VAL A 203 7.09 11.24 -9.05
N SER A 204 5.99 11.40 -9.79
CA SER A 204 4.76 12.03 -9.31
C SER A 204 3.63 11.03 -9.13
N PHE A 205 2.81 11.22 -8.10
CA PHE A 205 1.49 10.57 -8.00
C PHE A 205 0.40 11.67 -8.01
N PRO A 206 -0.47 11.72 -9.04
CA PRO A 206 -0.51 10.87 -10.24
C PRO A 206 0.68 11.11 -11.20
N GLY A 207 0.93 10.15 -12.09
CA GLY A 207 1.92 10.25 -13.18
C GLY A 207 2.91 9.08 -13.29
N ALA A 208 3.31 8.47 -12.17
CA ALA A 208 4.26 7.36 -12.14
C ALA A 208 3.69 6.07 -12.73
N TYR A 209 2.37 5.90 -12.66
CA TYR A 209 1.64 4.76 -13.22
C TYR A 209 0.86 5.20 -14.45
N LYS A 210 0.76 4.31 -15.43
CA LYS A 210 -0.07 4.46 -16.62
C LYS A 210 -1.00 3.26 -16.73
N GLY A 211 -2.21 3.48 -17.21
CA GLY A 211 -3.15 2.39 -17.48
C GLY A 211 -2.64 1.39 -18.53
N SER A 212 -1.64 1.77 -19.32
CA SER A 212 -0.97 0.89 -20.30
C SER A 212 0.30 0.22 -19.77
N ASP A 213 0.71 0.47 -18.53
CA ASP A 213 1.90 -0.20 -17.98
C ASP A 213 1.68 -1.72 -17.94
N PRO A 214 2.70 -2.54 -18.29
CA PRO A 214 2.55 -3.99 -18.34
C PRO A 214 2.29 -4.63 -16.97
N GLY A 215 2.57 -3.90 -15.88
CA GLY A 215 2.22 -4.29 -14.52
C GLY A 215 0.82 -3.86 -14.06
N VAL A 216 0.14 -3.02 -14.84
CA VAL A 216 -1.19 -2.45 -14.55
C VAL A 216 -2.27 -3.08 -15.42
N LYS A 217 -2.06 -3.19 -16.74
CA LYS A 217 -2.95 -3.92 -17.65
C LYS A 217 -2.37 -5.28 -17.97
N ILE A 218 -2.83 -6.31 -17.28
CA ILE A 218 -2.30 -7.67 -17.35
C ILE A 218 -3.38 -8.72 -17.01
N SER A 219 -3.46 -9.77 -17.83
CA SER A 219 -4.19 -10.99 -17.48
C SER A 219 -3.26 -11.90 -16.68
N ILE A 220 -3.55 -12.11 -15.39
CA ILE A 220 -2.67 -12.94 -14.54
C ILE A 220 -2.94 -14.45 -14.65
N TYR A 221 -4.04 -14.83 -15.30
CA TYR A 221 -4.50 -16.23 -15.39
C TYR A 221 -4.20 -16.88 -16.74
N TRP A 222 -4.31 -16.13 -17.83
CA TRP A 222 -4.15 -16.67 -19.18
C TRP A 222 -3.49 -15.68 -20.14
N PRO A 223 -2.31 -16.02 -20.71
CA PRO A 223 -1.44 -17.11 -20.26
C PRO A 223 -0.96 -16.87 -18.80
N PRO A 224 -0.62 -17.92 -18.04
CA PRO A 224 -0.07 -17.74 -16.70
C PRO A 224 1.18 -16.86 -16.71
N VAL A 225 1.26 -15.93 -15.75
CA VAL A 225 2.39 -15.00 -15.63
C VAL A 225 3.66 -15.77 -15.26
N THR A 226 4.75 -15.53 -15.98
CA THR A 226 6.09 -16.05 -15.67
C THR A 226 7.06 -14.95 -15.26
N ASN A 227 6.83 -13.72 -15.74
CA ASN A 227 7.59 -12.54 -15.37
C ASN A 227 6.62 -11.37 -15.16
N TYR A 228 6.77 -10.65 -14.06
CA TYR A 228 5.96 -9.49 -13.73
C TYR A 228 6.84 -8.25 -13.59
N ILE A 229 6.46 -7.17 -14.27
CA ILE A 229 7.14 -5.88 -14.18
C ILE A 229 6.33 -5.02 -13.22
N VAL A 230 6.88 -4.75 -12.03
CA VAL A 230 6.26 -3.87 -11.04
C VAL A 230 6.17 -2.45 -11.61
N PRO A 231 5.01 -1.75 -11.54
CA PRO A 231 4.88 -0.40 -12.07
C PRO A 231 5.68 0.63 -11.26
N GLY A 232 5.95 1.79 -11.86
CA GLY A 232 6.71 2.88 -11.25
C GLY A 232 8.24 2.77 -11.43
N PRO A 233 9.02 3.64 -10.77
CA PRO A 233 10.48 3.69 -10.90
C PRO A 233 11.15 2.47 -10.27
N SER A 234 12.43 2.27 -10.54
CA SER A 234 13.28 1.30 -9.84
C SER A 234 13.38 1.62 -8.34
N VAL A 235 13.59 0.59 -7.50
CA VAL A 235 13.85 0.77 -6.07
C VAL A 235 15.11 1.61 -5.85
N PHE A 236 15.01 2.63 -5.01
CA PHE A 236 16.14 3.41 -4.53
C PHE A 236 16.99 2.58 -3.57
N THR A 237 18.29 2.57 -3.80
CA THR A 237 19.27 1.95 -2.91
C THR A 237 20.23 3.01 -2.39
N CYS A 238 20.71 2.84 -1.16
CA CYS A 238 22.00 3.36 -0.78
C CYS A 238 23.04 2.60 -1.63
#